data_AF-A0A6V7L2E9-F1
#
_entry.id   AF-A0A6V7L2E9-F1
#
_cell.length_a   1.000
_cell.length_b   1.000
_cell.length_c   1.000
_cell.angle_alpha   90.00
_cell.angle_beta   90.00
_cell.angle_gamma   90.00
#
_symmetry.space_group_name_H-M   'P 1'
#
loop_
_entity.id
_entity.type
_entity.pdbx_description
1 polymer ?
#
loop_
_entity_poly.entity_id
_entity_poly.type
_entity_poly.pdbx_seq_one_letter_code
_entity_poly.pdbx_strand_id
1 'polypeptide(L)' 'ASGYIARKNQITDLIQDHPTPGTGPYFDYGGAQNTTGLVGKTVELICRVKNLGNLT' A
#
# COMPACT_ATOMS: atom_id res chain seq x y z
N ALA A 1 -13.43 -30.52 26.70
CA ALA A 1 -13.88 -29.13 26.96
C ALA A 1 -12.72 -28.12 27.07
N SER A 2 -11.61 -28.45 27.75
CA SER A 2 -10.48 -27.51 27.97
C SER A 2 -9.67 -27.14 26.70
N GLY A 3 -9.45 -28.09 25.77
CA GLY A 3 -8.67 -27.85 24.56
C GLY A 3 -9.33 -26.96 23.48
N TYR A 4 -10.66 -26.76 23.54
CA TYR A 4 -11.38 -25.92 22.57
C TYR A 4 -11.24 -24.42 22.89
N ILE A 5 -11.03 -24.07 24.15
CA ILE A 5 -10.91 -22.69 24.63
C ILE A 5 -9.49 -22.16 24.33
N ALA A 6 -8.46 -22.99 24.43
CA ALA A 6 -7.07 -22.62 24.13
C ALA A 6 -6.85 -22.24 22.64
N ARG A 7 -7.50 -22.95 21.70
CA ARG A 7 -7.42 -22.60 20.25
C ARG A 7 -8.11 -21.28 19.89
N LYS A 8 -9.11 -20.87 20.67
CA LYS A 8 -9.89 -19.67 20.37
C LYS A 8 -9.10 -18.40 20.66
N ASN A 9 -8.27 -18.43 21.71
CA ASN A 9 -7.45 -17.30 22.13
C ASN A 9 -6.25 -17.07 21.19
N GLN A 10 -5.66 -18.14 20.65
CA GLN A 10 -4.55 -18.02 19.70
C GLN A 10 -4.95 -17.37 18.36
N ILE A 11 -6.20 -17.56 17.91
CA ILE A 11 -6.68 -16.95 16.67
C ILE A 11 -6.85 -15.44 16.83
N THR A 12 -7.28 -14.98 18.00
CA THR A 12 -7.52 -13.54 18.27
C THR A 12 -6.22 -12.74 18.27
N ASP A 13 -5.12 -13.30 18.78
CA ASP A 13 -3.79 -12.66 18.77
C ASP A 13 -3.15 -12.62 17.36
N LEU A 14 -3.62 -13.46 16.43
CA LEU A 14 -3.25 -13.42 15.01
C LEU A 14 -4.10 -12.43 14.20
N ILE A 15 -5.28 -12.06 14.71
CA ILE A 15 -6.14 -10.98 14.20
C ILE A 15 -5.85 -9.70 15.03
N GLN A 16 -4.66 -9.59 15.61
CA GLN A 16 -4.20 -8.36 16.25
C GLN A 16 -3.66 -7.44 15.15
N ASP A 17 -4.56 -6.60 14.62
CA ASP A 17 -4.29 -5.30 13.99
C ASP A 17 -3.01 -5.24 13.16
N HIS A 18 -2.93 -6.15 12.21
CA HIS A 18 -2.06 -5.97 11.09
C HIS A 18 -2.86 -5.08 10.09
N PRO A 19 -2.36 -3.88 9.72
CA PRO A 19 -3.05 -3.01 8.78
C PRO A 19 -3.07 -3.72 7.43
N THR A 20 -4.20 -4.31 7.02
CA THR A 20 -4.38 -5.08 5.76
C THR A 20 -3.27 -4.77 4.75
N PRO A 21 -2.31 -5.66 4.42
CA PRO A 21 -1.13 -5.31 3.65
C PRO A 21 -1.54 -5.55 2.20
N GLY A 22 -2.70 -5.01 1.83
CA GLY A 22 -3.59 -5.64 0.86
C GLY A 22 -3.46 -5.04 -0.53
N THR A 23 -2.98 -3.81 -0.60
CA THR A 23 -2.63 -3.18 -1.85
C THR A 23 -1.12 -3.10 -1.87
N GLY A 24 -0.50 -3.93 -2.72
CA GLY A 24 0.88 -3.76 -3.14
C GLY A 24 1.10 -2.36 -3.76
N PRO A 25 2.19 -2.16 -4.50
CA PRO A 25 2.50 -0.85 -5.06
C PRO A 25 1.33 -0.29 -5.86
N TYR A 26 0.86 0.91 -5.51
CA TYR A 26 -0.27 1.56 -6.19
C TYR A 26 0.03 3.01 -6.49
N PHE A 27 -0.54 3.51 -7.58
CA PHE A 27 -0.37 4.89 -8.01
C PHE A 27 -1.16 5.85 -7.10
N ASP A 28 -0.49 6.91 -6.70
CA ASP A 28 -1.08 7.97 -5.91
C ASP A 28 -1.70 9.04 -6.82
N TYR A 29 -2.99 8.90 -7.09
CA TYR A 29 -3.75 9.84 -7.94
C TYR A 29 -3.86 11.24 -7.36
N GLY A 30 -3.72 11.41 -6.03
CA GLY A 30 -3.73 12.72 -5.38
C GLY A 30 -2.52 13.60 -5.73
N GLY A 31 -1.52 13.04 -6.41
CA GLY A 31 -0.34 13.77 -6.89
C GLY A 31 -0.37 14.10 -8.38
N ALA A 32 -1.43 13.73 -9.09
CA ALA A 32 -1.54 14.01 -10.51
C ALA A 32 -1.61 15.52 -10.76
N GLN A 33 -0.79 16.01 -11.69
CA GLN A 33 -0.75 17.41 -12.09
C GLN A 33 -0.93 17.53 -13.59
N ASN A 34 -1.67 18.56 -14.02
CA ASN A 34 -1.81 18.88 -15.43
C ASN A 34 -0.55 19.62 -15.90
N THR A 35 0.08 19.11 -16.95
CA THR A 35 1.30 19.69 -17.50
C THR A 35 1.14 19.96 -19.00
N THR A 36 1.50 21.15 -19.44
CA THR A 36 1.48 21.54 -20.86
C THR A 36 2.87 21.41 -21.46
N GLY A 37 3.01 20.57 -22.48
CA GLY A 37 4.25 20.46 -23.24
C GLY A 37 4.37 21.50 -24.34
N LEU A 38 5.55 22.08 -24.48
CA LEU A 38 5.88 23.00 -25.56
C LEU A 38 6.67 22.27 -26.65
N VAL A 39 6.43 22.63 -27.92
CA VAL A 39 7.08 22.02 -29.07
C VAL A 39 8.61 22.14 -28.96
N GLY A 40 9.31 21.02 -29.14
CA GLY A 40 10.77 20.96 -29.06
C GLY A 40 11.35 21.02 -27.63
N LYS A 41 10.50 20.95 -26.60
CA LYS A 41 10.92 20.88 -25.19
C LYS A 41 10.51 19.56 -24.57
N THR A 42 11.41 19.01 -23.76
CA THR A 42 11.15 17.82 -22.96
C THR A 42 10.34 18.19 -21.73
N VAL A 43 9.35 17.38 -21.40
CA VAL A 43 8.58 17.50 -20.17
C VAL A 43 8.84 16.27 -19.32
N GLU A 44 9.06 16.49 -18.03
CA GLU A 44 9.16 15.43 -17.04
C GLU A 44 7.78 15.23 -16.39
N LEU A 45 7.35 13.97 -16.32
CA LEU A 45 6.11 13.58 -15.67
C LEU A 45 6.45 12.76 -14.43
N ILE A 46 5.87 13.15 -13.29
CA ILE A 46 6.12 12.50 -12.01
C ILE A 46 4.96 11.57 -11.69
N CYS A 47 5.27 10.29 -11.48
CA CYS A 47 4.32 9.31 -10.96
C CYS A 47 4.70 8.94 -9.54
N ARG A 48 3.82 9.24 -8.58
CA ARG A 48 4.01 8.84 -7.18
C ARG A 48 3.42 7.45 -6.95
N VAL A 49 4.19 6.58 -6.32
CA VAL A 49 3.77 5.23 -5.95
C VAL A 49 3.82 5.10 -4.43
N LYS A 50 2.74 4.56 -3.85
CA LYS A 50 2.63 4.25 -2.42
C LYS A 50 2.70 2.74 -2.22
N ASN A 51 2.99 2.32 -0.99
CA ASN A 51 3.12 0.91 -0.61
C ASN A 51 4.18 0.14 -1.41
N LEU A 52 5.28 0.79 -1.80
CA LEU A 52 6.40 0.11 -2.48
C LEU A 52 7.15 -0.87 -1.56
N GLY A 53 6.92 -0.81 -0.24
CA GLY A 53 7.65 -1.58 0.76
C GLY A 53 9.08 -1.08 0.94
N ASN A 54 9.87 -1.84 1.71
CA ASN A 54 11.30 -1.62 1.85
C ASN A 54 12.05 -2.67 1.01
N LEU A 55 12.06 -2.48 -0.30
CA LEU A 55 12.74 -3.36 -1.28
C LEU A 55 13.95 -2.66 -1.91
N THR A 56 14.70 -1.92 -1.09
CA THR A 56 15.91 -1.20 -1.52
C THR A 56 17.15 -2.05 -1.29
#